data_AF-G8XFC7-F1
#
_entry.id   AF-G8XFC7-F1
#
_cell.length_a   1.000
_cell.length_b   1.000
_cell.length_c   1.000
_cell.angle_alpha   90.00
_cell.angle_beta   90.00
_cell.angle_gamma   90.00
#
_symmetry.space_group_name_H-M   'P 1'
#
loop_
_entity.id
_entity.type
_entity.pdbx_description
1 polymer ?
#
loop_
_entity_poly.entity_id
_entity_poly.type
_entity_poly.pdbx_seq_one_letter_code
_entity_poly.pdbx_strand_id
1 'polypeptide(L)'
;MERGNRAVPALVDQERPVPLMTSTSKPALTAERARHVHRRRVGPRRPGGVYTSGTDGETYVVLAVHYGADARAALGHPMGWAVTVRTADGRERTHCTPWDPRRDRVRGDLCPRCLGPLRRHPPGGPCPARV
;
A
#
# COMPACT_ATOMS: atom_id res chain seq x y z
N MET A 1 -19.55 14.93 -80.23
CA MET A 1 -20.48 15.36 -79.15
C MET A 1 -20.26 14.44 -77.95
N GLU A 2 -19.28 14.81 -77.13
CA GLU A 2 -18.89 14.14 -75.89
C GLU A 2 -19.95 14.37 -74.81
N ARG A 3 -20.32 13.33 -74.04
CA ARG A 3 -21.00 13.50 -72.75
C ARG A 3 -20.03 13.10 -71.65
N GLY A 4 -19.50 14.12 -70.99
CA GLY A 4 -18.55 14.03 -69.90
C GLY A 4 -19.12 13.30 -68.69
N ASN A 5 -18.32 12.37 -68.20
CA ASN A 5 -18.51 11.66 -66.94
C ASN A 5 -18.12 12.62 -65.80
N ARG A 6 -19.10 13.17 -65.06
CA ARG A 6 -18.83 14.09 -63.95
C ARG A 6 -18.79 13.31 -62.63
N ALA A 7 -17.59 12.95 -62.21
CA ALA A 7 -17.32 12.48 -60.86
C ALA A 7 -17.58 13.61 -59.85
N VAL A 8 -18.37 13.33 -58.82
CA VAL A 8 -18.55 14.21 -57.66
C VAL A 8 -17.64 13.69 -56.56
N PRO A 9 -16.70 14.47 -55.99
CA PRO A 9 -15.87 14.00 -54.91
C PRO A 9 -16.70 13.92 -53.62
N ALA A 10 -16.60 12.79 -52.93
CA ALA A 10 -17.09 12.61 -51.58
C ALA A 10 -16.39 13.62 -50.66
N LEU A 11 -17.17 14.52 -50.04
CA LEU A 11 -16.73 15.27 -48.87
C LEU A 11 -16.48 14.26 -47.75
N VAL A 12 -15.20 13.95 -47.53
CA VAL A 12 -14.73 13.35 -46.29
C VAL A 12 -14.85 14.41 -45.19
N ASP A 13 -15.89 14.29 -44.38
CA ASP A 13 -16.02 14.98 -43.11
C ASP A 13 -14.90 14.44 -42.20
N GLN A 14 -13.77 15.15 -42.18
CA GLN A 14 -12.67 14.84 -41.26
C GLN A 14 -13.11 15.27 -39.87
N GLU A 15 -13.70 14.34 -39.12
CA GLU A 15 -13.81 14.42 -37.66
C GLU A 15 -12.41 14.70 -37.11
N ARG A 16 -12.15 15.97 -36.79
CA ARG A 16 -10.92 16.38 -36.11
C ARG A 16 -10.86 15.60 -34.79
N PRO A 17 -9.84 14.78 -34.53
CA PRO A 17 -9.72 14.13 -33.24
C PRO A 17 -9.59 15.23 -32.18
N VAL A 18 -10.57 15.26 -31.27
CA VAL A 18 -10.48 16.08 -30.06
C VAL A 18 -9.20 15.64 -29.35
N PRO A 19 -8.23 16.53 -29.11
CA PRO A 19 -7.03 16.14 -28.39
C PRO A 19 -7.47 15.61 -27.03
N LEU A 20 -7.23 14.32 -26.79
CA LEU A 20 -7.35 13.71 -25.49
C LEU A 20 -6.50 14.55 -24.55
N MET A 21 -7.14 15.42 -23.78
CA MET A 21 -6.49 16.15 -22.72
C MET A 21 -5.88 15.10 -21.82
N THR A 22 -4.56 14.94 -21.92
CA THR A 22 -3.78 14.15 -20.99
C THR A 22 -4.04 14.77 -19.63
N SER A 23 -4.98 14.19 -18.88
CA SER A 23 -5.26 14.54 -17.50
C SER A 23 -3.91 14.66 -16.83
N THR A 24 -3.56 15.88 -16.41
CA THR A 24 -2.25 16.21 -15.86
C THR A 24 -2.11 15.40 -14.59
N SER A 25 -1.59 14.18 -14.73
CA SER A 25 -1.51 13.23 -13.64
C SER A 25 -0.61 13.88 -12.61
N LYS A 26 -1.19 14.21 -11.45
CA LYS A 26 -0.45 14.77 -10.33
C LYS A 26 0.79 13.88 -10.13
N PRO A 27 2.01 14.43 -10.18
CA PRO A 27 3.21 13.60 -10.13
C PRO A 27 3.15 12.72 -8.89
N ALA A 28 3.41 11.42 -9.08
CA ALA A 28 3.44 10.48 -7.98
C ALA A 28 4.43 10.97 -6.92
N LEU A 29 4.04 10.90 -5.65
CA LEU A 29 4.96 11.25 -4.56
C LEU A 29 6.15 10.30 -4.61
N THR A 30 7.37 10.85 -4.70
CA THR A 30 8.61 10.09 -4.47
C THR A 30 8.53 9.37 -3.12
N ALA A 31 9.18 8.21 -2.98
CA ALA A 31 9.18 7.46 -1.73
C ALA A 31 9.65 8.30 -0.53
N GLU A 32 10.67 9.14 -0.70
CA GLU A 32 11.17 10.01 0.36
C GLU A 32 10.16 11.08 0.79
N ARG A 33 9.57 11.81 -0.16
CA ARG A 33 8.53 12.79 0.14
C ARG A 33 7.31 12.14 0.77
N ALA A 34 6.89 10.99 0.28
CA ALA A 34 5.81 10.20 0.84
C ALA A 34 6.11 9.75 2.28
N ARG A 35 7.34 9.29 2.55
CA ARG A 35 7.81 8.96 3.90
C ARG A 35 7.72 10.15 4.84
N HIS A 36 8.16 11.32 4.39
CA HIS A 36 8.06 12.55 5.17
C HIS A 36 6.60 12.91 5.49
N VAL A 37 5.73 12.94 4.47
CA VAL A 37 4.31 13.30 4.59
C VAL A 37 3.53 12.32 5.47
N HIS A 38 3.80 11.02 5.34
CA HIS A 38 3.02 9.97 5.99
C HIS A 38 3.64 9.41 7.28
N ARG A 39 4.79 9.95 7.73
CA ARG A 39 5.46 9.53 8.97
C ARG A 39 4.51 9.47 10.17
N ARG A 40 3.64 10.49 10.31
CA ARG A 40 2.66 10.56 11.41
C ARG A 40 1.56 9.50 11.30
N ARG A 41 1.17 9.11 10.07
CA ARG A 41 0.14 8.07 9.84
C ARG A 41 0.66 6.67 10.12
N VAL A 42 1.92 6.40 9.78
CA VAL A 42 2.57 5.12 10.10
C VAL A 42 2.77 5.00 11.62
N GLY A 43 3.11 6.09 12.30
CA GLY A 43 3.31 6.10 13.75
C GLY A 43 4.56 5.29 14.15
N PRO A 44 4.51 4.51 15.25
CA PRO A 44 5.63 3.73 15.76
C PRO A 44 5.89 2.44 14.95
N ARG A 45 5.07 2.14 13.93
CA ARG A 45 5.21 0.93 13.11
C ARG A 45 6.56 0.87 12.40
N ARG A 46 7.30 -0.22 12.59
CA ARG A 46 8.58 -0.53 11.96
C ARG A 46 8.60 -2.01 11.55
N PRO A 47 9.26 -2.36 10.42
CA PRO A 47 9.50 -3.76 10.08
C PRO A 47 10.06 -4.56 11.25
N GLY A 48 9.52 -5.75 11.49
CA GLY A 48 9.85 -6.62 12.62
C GLY A 48 9.18 -6.25 13.96
N GLY A 49 8.51 -5.10 14.05
CA GLY A 49 7.77 -4.71 15.25
C GLY A 49 6.43 -5.44 15.38
N VAL A 50 5.99 -5.70 16.61
CA VAL A 50 4.69 -6.31 16.92
C VAL A 50 3.74 -5.27 17.51
N TYR A 51 2.49 -5.30 17.08
CA TYR A 51 1.47 -4.33 17.45
C TYR A 51 0.12 -5.02 17.63
N THR A 52 -0.75 -4.40 18.41
CA THR A 52 -2.17 -4.77 18.51
C THR A 52 -3.01 -3.61 17.98
N SER A 53 -3.91 -3.91 17.04
CA SER A 53 -4.93 -2.97 16.55
C SER A 53 -6.02 -2.80 17.60
N GLY A 54 -6.34 -1.55 17.93
CA GLY A 54 -7.43 -1.27 18.86
C GLY A 54 -8.82 -1.33 18.23
N THR A 55 -8.92 -1.55 16.91
CA THR A 55 -10.20 -1.61 16.17
C THR A 55 -10.83 -3.00 16.23
N ASP A 56 -10.02 -4.04 16.10
CA ASP A 56 -10.44 -5.45 16.05
C ASP A 56 -9.72 -6.32 17.11
N GLY A 57 -8.78 -5.75 17.86
CA GLY A 57 -7.96 -6.49 18.82
C GLY A 57 -6.90 -7.37 18.16
N GLU A 58 -6.74 -7.33 16.84
CA GLU A 58 -5.85 -8.22 16.11
C GLU A 58 -4.39 -7.88 16.39
N THR A 59 -3.60 -8.89 16.71
CA THR A 59 -2.15 -8.76 16.91
C THR A 59 -1.42 -9.17 15.64
N TYR A 60 -0.46 -8.34 15.25
CA TYR A 60 0.27 -8.50 13.99
C TYR A 60 1.73 -8.07 14.11
N VAL A 61 2.57 -8.64 13.25
CA VAL A 61 3.93 -8.16 13.00
C VAL A 61 3.95 -7.34 11.72
N VAL A 62 4.67 -6.22 11.71
CA VAL A 62 4.89 -5.45 10.48
C VAL A 62 6.01 -6.10 9.68
N LEU A 63 5.74 -6.46 8.44
CA LEU A 63 6.73 -7.01 7.51
C LEU A 63 7.43 -5.91 6.73
N ALA A 64 6.66 -4.94 6.24
CA ALA A 64 7.18 -3.84 5.43
C ALA A 64 6.36 -2.56 5.62
N VAL A 65 7.02 -1.42 5.44
CA VAL A 65 6.37 -0.11 5.32
C VAL A 65 6.76 0.47 3.97
N HIS A 66 5.77 0.72 3.14
CA HIS A 66 5.93 1.16 1.77
C HIS A 66 5.59 2.65 1.64
N TYR A 67 6.26 3.34 0.72
CA TYR A 67 6.02 4.76 0.44
C TYR A 67 6.05 5.04 -1.07
N GLY A 68 5.29 6.04 -1.51
CA GLY A 68 5.29 6.49 -2.90
C GLY A 68 4.79 5.41 -3.86
N ALA A 69 5.53 5.18 -4.95
CA ALA A 69 5.19 4.18 -5.97
C ALA A 69 5.08 2.76 -5.40
N ASP A 70 5.95 2.39 -4.46
CA ASP A 70 5.94 1.06 -3.84
C ASP A 70 4.65 0.83 -3.04
N ALA A 71 4.16 1.86 -2.36
CA ALA A 71 2.90 1.77 -1.64
C ALA A 71 1.71 1.54 -2.58
N ARG A 72 1.70 2.22 -3.73
CA ARG A 72 0.68 2.03 -4.76
C ARG A 72 0.74 0.62 -5.33
N ALA A 73 1.94 0.11 -5.62
CA ALA A 73 2.12 -1.26 -6.11
C ALA A 73 1.65 -2.31 -5.08
N ALA A 74 1.99 -2.10 -3.80
CA ALA A 74 1.64 -3.04 -2.73
C ALA A 74 0.14 -3.04 -2.36
N LEU A 75 -0.56 -1.91 -2.51
CA LEU A 75 -1.99 -1.79 -2.21
C LEU A 75 -2.91 -2.05 -3.41
N GLY A 76 -2.43 -1.85 -4.63
CA GLY A 76 -3.25 -1.90 -5.85
C GLY A 76 -4.16 -0.67 -6.05
N HIS A 77 -4.02 0.39 -5.27
CA HIS A 77 -4.80 1.64 -5.42
C HIS A 77 -3.96 2.89 -5.07
N PRO A 78 -4.36 4.11 -5.48
CA PRO A 78 -3.49 5.29 -5.45
C PRO A 78 -3.33 5.86 -4.03
N MET A 79 -2.47 5.23 -3.22
CA MET A 79 -2.07 5.69 -1.90
C MET A 79 -0.55 5.88 -1.79
N GLY A 80 -0.14 6.94 -1.11
CA GLY A 80 1.27 7.29 -0.94
C GLY A 80 2.00 6.52 0.16
N TRP A 81 1.31 5.67 0.93
CA TRP A 81 1.92 4.86 1.97
C TRP A 81 1.08 3.61 2.24
N ALA A 82 1.73 2.54 2.66
CA ALA A 82 1.10 1.29 3.04
C ALA A 82 1.93 0.56 4.10
N VAL A 83 1.32 -0.39 4.79
CA VAL A 83 1.99 -1.32 5.71
C VAL A 83 1.56 -2.72 5.35
N THR A 84 2.54 -3.60 5.13
CA THR A 84 2.29 -5.04 5.01
C THR A 84 2.51 -5.66 6.39
N VAL A 85 1.53 -6.43 6.85
CA VAL A 85 1.52 -7.05 8.17
C VAL A 85 1.23 -8.54 8.04
N ARG A 86 1.69 -9.33 9.02
CA ARG A 86 1.28 -10.71 9.20
C ARG A 86 0.57 -10.88 10.53
N THR A 87 -0.61 -11.47 10.49
CA THR A 87 -1.49 -11.69 11.63
C THR A 87 -1.18 -13.01 12.34
N ALA A 88 -1.81 -13.24 13.48
CA ALA A 88 -1.61 -14.47 14.26
C ALA A 88 -2.06 -15.74 13.54
N ASP A 89 -2.98 -15.68 12.58
CA ASP A 89 -3.32 -16.83 11.73
C ASP A 89 -2.31 -17.08 10.60
N GLY A 90 -1.25 -16.26 10.52
CA GLY A 90 -0.21 -16.36 9.49
C GLY A 90 -0.55 -15.67 8.18
N ARG A 91 -1.74 -15.07 8.04
CA ARG A 91 -2.12 -14.35 6.82
C ARG A 91 -1.37 -13.03 6.70
N GLU A 92 -1.00 -12.69 5.47
CA GLU A 92 -0.41 -11.39 5.15
C GLU A 92 -1.46 -10.45 4.57
N ARG A 93 -1.41 -9.18 4.98
CA ARG A 93 -2.31 -8.14 4.50
C ARG A 93 -1.54 -6.85 4.30
N THR A 94 -1.86 -6.11 3.25
CA THR A 94 -1.34 -4.76 3.02
C THR A 94 -2.48 -3.76 3.18
N HIS A 95 -2.27 -2.71 3.98
CA HIS A 95 -3.30 -1.71 4.25
C HIS A 95 -2.69 -0.32 4.53
N CYS A 96 -3.52 0.72 4.47
CA CYS A 96 -3.12 2.11 4.75
C CYS A 96 -3.86 2.70 5.96
N THR A 97 -4.21 1.88 6.95
CA THR A 97 -4.93 2.35 8.16
C THR A 97 -4.00 3.16 9.07
N PRO A 98 -4.29 4.44 9.36
CA PRO A 98 -3.47 5.26 10.24
C PRO A 98 -3.35 4.68 11.65
N TRP A 99 -2.18 4.88 12.25
CA TRP A 99 -1.94 4.56 13.66
C TRP A 99 -2.72 5.52 14.55
N ASP A 100 -3.39 5.00 15.56
CA ASP A 100 -4.04 5.78 16.60
C ASP A 100 -3.49 5.40 17.98
N PRO A 101 -2.73 6.30 18.64
CA PRO A 101 -2.15 6.01 19.95
C PRO A 101 -3.18 5.82 21.07
N ARG A 102 -4.44 6.22 20.88
CA ARG A 102 -5.50 6.02 21.89
C ARG A 102 -5.93 4.56 21.98
N ARG A 103 -5.89 3.82 20.87
CA ARG A 103 -6.38 2.43 20.80
C ARG A 103 -5.31 1.41 20.40
N ASP A 104 -4.34 1.79 19.58
CA ASP A 104 -3.29 0.87 19.11
C ASP A 104 -2.16 0.77 20.13
N ARG A 105 -1.53 -0.41 20.21
CA ARG A 105 -0.49 -0.70 21.22
C ARG A 105 0.73 -1.32 20.57
N VAL A 106 1.92 -0.86 20.99
CA VAL A 106 3.18 -1.52 20.67
C VAL A 106 3.34 -2.70 21.62
N ARG A 107 3.65 -3.88 21.09
CA ARG A 107 3.76 -5.14 21.85
C ARG A 107 5.20 -5.61 21.91
N GLY A 108 6.01 -4.87 22.65
CA GLY A 108 7.41 -5.23 22.93
C GLY A 108 7.54 -6.50 23.79
N ASP A 109 6.45 -7.01 24.33
CA ASP A 109 6.35 -8.24 25.12
C ASP A 109 6.12 -9.50 24.27
N LEU A 110 5.89 -9.36 22.97
CA LEU A 110 5.55 -10.46 22.06
C LEU A 110 6.66 -10.72 21.02
N CYS A 111 6.83 -11.99 20.66
CA CYS A 111 7.80 -12.39 19.65
C CYS A 111 7.28 -12.11 18.24
N PRO A 112 8.04 -11.44 17.35
CA PRO A 112 7.60 -11.20 15.97
C PRO A 112 7.49 -12.46 15.10
N ARG A 113 8.05 -13.60 15.53
CA ARG A 113 7.95 -14.86 14.80
C ARG A 113 6.64 -15.61 15.06
N CYS A 114 6.27 -15.82 16.32
CA CYS A 114 5.06 -16.59 16.69
C CYS A 114 3.91 -15.74 17.23
N LEU A 115 4.14 -14.46 17.51
CA LEU A 115 3.25 -13.53 18.22
C LEU A 115 2.89 -13.97 19.64
N GLY A 116 3.63 -14.95 20.19
CA GLY A 116 3.51 -15.40 21.57
C GLY A 116 4.36 -14.58 22.54
N PRO A 117 4.15 -14.73 23.87
CA PRO A 117 4.91 -13.98 24.86
C PRO A 117 6.41 -14.28 24.83
N LEU A 118 7.25 -13.24 24.78
CA LEU A 118 8.71 -13.37 24.76
C LEU A 118 9.27 -14.10 25.99
N ARG A 119 8.62 -13.98 27.15
CA ARG A 119 9.02 -14.70 28.38
C ARG A 119 9.02 -16.23 28.24
N ARG A 120 8.40 -16.78 27.19
CA ARG A 120 8.40 -18.22 26.89
C ARG A 120 9.57 -18.65 26.01
N HIS A 121 10.38 -17.70 25.54
CA HIS A 121 11.54 -17.99 24.71
C HIS A 121 12.76 -18.27 25.58
N PRO A 122 13.56 -19.30 25.26
CA PRO A 122 14.87 -19.45 25.88
C PRO A 122 15.74 -18.24 25.54
N PRO A 123 16.59 -17.76 26.46
CA PRO A 123 17.56 -16.70 26.16
C PRO A 123 18.44 -17.09 24.97
N GLY A 124 18.42 -16.29 23.90
CA GLY A 124 19.16 -16.57 22.66
C GLY A 124 18.69 -17.80 21.87
N GLY A 125 17.62 -18.46 22.31
CA GLY A 125 17.10 -19.67 21.69
C GLY A 125 16.16 -19.41 20.51
N PRO A 126 15.89 -20.44 19.70
CA PRO A 126 14.92 -20.34 18.62
C PRO A 126 13.53 -20.05 19.17
N CYS A 127 12.67 -19.51 18.31
CA CYS A 127 11.26 -19.37 18.64
C CYS A 127 10.68 -20.76 18.94
N PRO A 128 10.03 -20.98 20.09
CA PRO A 128 9.38 -22.25 20.34
C PRO A 128 8.31 -22.45 19.27
N ALA A 129 8.22 -23.68 18.76
CA ALA A 129 7.16 -24.05 17.84
C ALA A 129 5.81 -23.73 18.49
N ARG A 130 4.85 -23.27 17.68
CA ARG A 130 3.46 -23.22 18.13
C ARG A 130 3.03 -24.66 18.39
N VAL A 131 2.86 -24.99 19.67
CA VAL A 131 2.17 -26.20 20.13
C VAL A 131 0.68 -26.07 19.85
#